data_AF-A0AAJ2TRJ2-F1
#
_entry.id   AF-A0AAJ2TRJ2-F1
#
_cell.length_a   1.000
_cell.length_b   1.000
_cell.length_c   1.000
_cell.angle_alpha   90.00
_cell.angle_beta   90.00
_cell.angle_gamma   90.00
#
_symmetry.space_group_name_H-M   'P 1'
#
loop_
_entity.id
_entity.type
_entity.pdbx_description
1 polymer ?
#
loop_
_entity_poly.entity_id
_entity_poly.type
_entity_poly.pdbx_seq_one_letter_code
_entity_poly.pdbx_strand_id
1 'polypeptide(L)' 'MATPSASEKSVAPIVVPGQLTLRTIRGKNGPFTVGRLATHLGTFEVKDPELEQYPEGKYDGEFIIRYIFPKS' A
#
# COMPACT_ATOMS: atom_id res chain seq x y z
N MET A 1 -25.14 8.69 -28.49
CA MET A 1 -24.60 7.50 -27.81
C MET A 1 -23.41 7.95 -26.96
N ALA A 2 -23.62 8.28 -25.70
CA ALA A 2 -22.53 8.55 -24.75
C ALA A 2 -22.94 7.93 -23.42
N THR A 3 -22.25 6.86 -23.05
CA THR A 3 -22.45 6.04 -21.86
C THR A 3 -22.09 6.84 -20.60
N PRO A 4 -22.96 6.92 -19.59
CA PRO A 4 -22.60 7.49 -18.30
C PRO A 4 -21.97 6.43 -17.38
N SER A 5 -21.10 6.92 -16.49
CA SER A 5 -20.84 6.37 -15.15
C SER A 5 -20.02 5.07 -15.05
N ALA A 6 -18.69 5.23 -15.08
CA ALA A 6 -17.83 4.39 -14.26
C ALA A 6 -17.58 5.14 -12.95
N SER A 7 -18.13 4.59 -11.86
CA SER A 7 -18.06 5.05 -10.47
C SER A 7 -16.73 5.72 -10.11
N GLU A 8 -16.73 7.06 -10.15
CA GLU A 8 -15.73 7.90 -9.51
C GLU A 8 -15.97 7.76 -8.00
N LYS A 9 -15.44 6.69 -7.40
CA LYS A 9 -15.33 6.59 -5.94
C LYS A 9 -14.34 7.68 -5.53
N SER A 10 -14.86 8.89 -5.33
CA SER A 10 -14.20 10.00 -4.66
C SER A 10 -14.00 9.61 -3.19
N VAL A 11 -13.10 8.66 -2.96
CA VAL A 11 -12.47 8.51 -1.65
C VAL A 11 -11.33 9.51 -1.68
N ALA A 12 -11.53 10.63 -1.00
CA ALA A 12 -10.45 11.58 -0.77
C ALA A 12 -9.26 10.80 -0.20
N PRO A 13 -8.07 10.89 -0.83
CA PRO A 13 -6.90 10.15 -0.38
C PRO A 13 -6.63 10.47 1.09
N ILE A 14 -6.55 9.43 1.92
CA ILE A 14 -6.32 9.62 3.36
C ILE A 14 -4.82 9.68 3.57
N VAL A 15 -4.33 10.84 4.01
CA VAL A 15 -2.94 10.99 4.43
C VAL A 15 -2.86 10.57 5.89
N VAL A 16 -2.03 9.57 6.17
CA VAL A 16 -1.80 9.11 7.54
C VAL A 16 -0.31 9.06 7.85
N PRO A 17 0.13 9.61 9.00
CA PRO A 17 1.46 9.33 9.50
C PRO A 17 1.54 7.86 9.94
N GLY A 18 2.68 7.22 9.65
CA GLY A 18 2.91 5.83 10.00
C GLY A 18 4.34 5.38 9.78
N GLN A 19 4.54 4.08 9.97
CA GLN A 19 5.80 3.38 9.69
C GLN A 19 5.54 2.29 8.65
N LEU A 20 6.16 2.42 7.47
CA LEU A 20 6.20 1.40 6.45
C LEU A 20 7.44 0.53 6.65
N THR A 21 7.22 -0.74 6.99
CA THR A 21 8.29 -1.74 7.06
C THR A 21 8.33 -2.51 5.76
N LEU A 22 9.43 -2.42 5.02
CA LEU A 22 9.69 -3.22 3.83
C LEU A 22 10.48 -4.46 4.22
N ARG A 23 10.01 -5.62 3.75
CA ARG A 23 10.71 -6.90 3.91
C ARG A 23 10.80 -7.59 2.56
N THR A 24 12.01 -7.90 2.13
CA THR A 24 12.20 -8.73 0.94
C THR A 24 12.10 -10.20 1.32
N ILE A 25 11.15 -10.91 0.74
CA ILE A 25 10.94 -12.35 0.93
C ILE A 25 11.42 -13.06 -0.33
N ARG A 26 12.28 -14.06 -0.16
CA ARG A 26 12.74 -14.91 -1.27
C ARG A 26 11.70 -16.00 -1.53
N GLY A 27 10.88 -15.79 -2.57
CA GLY A 27 9.87 -16.75 -3.00
C GLY A 27 10.40 -17.77 -4.01
N LYS A 28 9.54 -18.74 -4.34
CA LYS A 28 9.82 -19.78 -5.34
C LYS A 28 10.02 -19.21 -6.76
N ASN A 29 9.43 -18.03 -7.03
CA ASN A 29 9.48 -17.33 -8.32
C ASN A 29 10.45 -16.14 -8.35
N GLY A 30 11.23 -15.92 -7.27
CA GLY A 30 12.13 -14.77 -7.14
C GLY A 30 11.92 -13.99 -5.82
N PRO A 31 12.82 -13.04 -5.51
CA PRO A 31 12.64 -12.13 -4.38
C PRO A 31 11.47 -11.17 -4.67
N PHE A 32 10.56 -11.02 -3.70
CA PHE A 32 9.47 -10.05 -3.73
C PHE A 32 9.50 -9.22 -2.45
N THR A 33 9.23 -7.93 -2.56
CA THR A 33 9.18 -7.05 -1.39
C THR A 33 7.74 -6.90 -0.92
N VAL A 34 7.51 -7.14 0.36
CA VAL A 34 6.24 -6.86 1.02
C VAL A 34 6.37 -5.64 1.91
N GLY A 35 5.41 -4.72 1.81
CA GLY A 35 5.28 -3.58 2.71
C GLY A 35 4.27 -3.87 3.81
N ARG A 36 4.61 -3.52 5.04
CA ARG A 36 3.67 -3.47 6.16
C ARG A 36 3.58 -2.04 6.66
N LEU A 37 2.45 -1.39 6.43
CA LEU A 37 2.19 -0.04 6.89
C LEU A 37 1.50 -0.10 8.26
N ALA A 38 2.17 0.38 9.30
CA ALA A 38 1.60 0.53 10.64
C ALA A 38 1.23 2.01 10.86
N THR A 39 -0.06 2.31 11.02
CA THR A 39 -0.57 3.65 11.30
C THR A 39 -1.47 3.62 12.53
N HIS A 40 -1.92 4.79 13.00
CA HIS A 40 -2.89 4.87 14.11
C HIS A 40 -4.24 4.20 13.77
N LEU A 41 -4.58 4.09 12.49
CA LEU A 41 -5.80 3.41 12.02
C LEU A 41 -5.68 1.89 12.10
N GLY A 42 -4.46 1.35 12.16
CA GLY A 42 -4.19 -0.08 12.19
C GLY A 42 -2.98 -0.47 11.36
N THR A 43 -2.82 -1.78 11.16
CA THR A 43 -1.76 -2.34 10.32
C THR A 43 -2.31 -2.84 9.00
N PHE A 44 -1.71 -2.40 7.91
CA PHE A 44 -2.08 -2.72 6.53
C PHE A 44 -0.93 -3.47 5.85
N GLU A 45 -1.27 -4.49 5.06
CA GLU A 45 -0.33 -5.13 4.14
C GLU A 45 -0.37 -4.39 2.80
N VAL A 46 0.75 -3.80 2.41
CA VAL A 46 0.92 -3.07 1.15
C VAL A 46 1.63 -3.99 0.17
N LYS A 47 0.93 -4.33 -0.92
CA LYS A 47 1.45 -5.13 -2.03
C LYS A 47 1.51 -4.24 -3.26
N ASP A 48 2.48 -3.32 -3.27
CA ASP A 48 2.69 -2.38 -4.37
C ASP A 48 4.05 -2.68 -5.04
N PRO A 49 4.11 -2.85 -6.37
CA PRO A 49 5.37 -3.07 -7.08
C PRO A 49 6.36 -1.90 -6.93
N GLU A 50 5.90 -0.70 -6.59
CA GLU A 50 6.80 0.43 -6.32
C GLU A 50 7.69 0.17 -5.10
N LEU A 51 7.25 -0.67 -4.16
CA LEU A 51 8.05 -1.05 -2.98
C LEU A 51 9.29 -1.87 -3.31
N GLU A 52 9.33 -2.55 -4.46
CA GLU A 52 10.49 -3.33 -4.89
C GLU A 52 11.68 -2.44 -5.30
N GLN A 53 11.42 -1.15 -5.54
CA GLN A 53 12.46 -0.17 -5.87
C GLN A 53 13.19 0.35 -4.63
N TYR A 54 12.63 0.14 -3.44
CA TYR A 54 13.19 0.61 -2.19
C TYR A 54 13.87 -0.54 -1.44
N PRO A 55 15.02 -0.30 -0.79
CA PRO A 55 15.70 -1.32 0.01
C PRO A 55 14.84 -1.78 1.20
N GLU A 56 15.09 -2.99 1.69
CA GLU A 56 14.45 -3.46 2.91
C GLU A 56 14.81 -2.58 4.10
N GLY A 57 13.83 -2.24 4.93
CA GLY A 57 14.03 -1.24 5.96
C GLY A 57 12.74 -0.72 6.58
N LYS A 58 12.90 0.27 7.45
CA LYS A 58 11.79 1.00 8.07
C LYS A 58 11.76 2.42 7.53
N TYR A 59 10.60 2.82 7.06
CA TYR A 59 10.33 4.13 6.50
C TYR A 59 9.27 4.81 7.36
N ASP A 60 9.67 5.80 8.12
CA ASP A 60 8.76 6.63 8.90
C ASP A 60 8.37 7.86 8.08
N GLY A 61 7.08 8.17 8.00
CA GLY A 61 6.59 9.28 7.20
C GLY A 61 5.08 9.35 7.09
N GLU A 62 4.61 10.20 6.18
CA GLU A 62 3.21 10.28 5.82
C GLU A 62 2.92 9.43 4.57
N PHE A 63 1.88 8.62 4.65
CA PHE A 63 1.47 7.69 3.61
C PHE A 63 0.09 8.07 3.08
N ILE A 64 -0.05 8.06 1.76
CA ILE A 64 -1.29 8.39 1.08
C ILE A 64 -2.02 7.09 0.76
N ILE A 65 -3.12 6.82 1.47
CA ILE A 65 -3.97 5.66 1.23
C ILE A 65 -5.02 6.03 0.18
N ARG A 66 -4.87 5.50 -1.04
CA ARG A 66 -5.84 5.67 -2.14
C ARG A 66 -6.97 4.64 -2.10
N TYR A 67 -6.65 3.38 -1.77
CA TYR A 67 -7.60 2.29 -1.72
C TYR A 67 -7.34 1.39 -0.51
N ILE A 68 -8.41 1.02 0.20
CA ILE A 68 -8.39 0.02 1.26
C ILE A 68 -9.27 -1.14 0.82
N PHE A 69 -8.71 -2.35 0.83
CA PHE A 69 -9.45 -3.57 0.53
C PHE A 69 -9.64 -4.37 1.83
N PRO A 70 -10.84 -4.93 2.08
CA PRO A 70 -11.03 -5.85 3.18
C PRO A 70 -10.18 -7.11 2.96
N LYS A 71 -9.59 -7.63 4.04
CA LYS A 71 -8.93 -8.94 4.01
C LYS A 71 -10.02 -10.01 3.95
N SER A 72 -10.21 -10.63 2.78
CA SER A 72 -11.08 -11.81 2.61
C SER A 72 -10.47 -13.06 3.23
#